data_AF-A0A7W7ZJ73-F1
#
_entry.id   AF-A0A7W7ZJ73-F1
#
_cell.length_a   1.000
_cell.length_b   1.000
_cell.length_c   1.000
_cell.angle_alpha   90.00
_cell.angle_beta   90.00
_cell.angle_gamma   90.00
#
_symmetry.space_group_name_H-M   'P 1'
#
loop_
_entity.id
_entity.type
_entity.pdbx_description
1 polymer ?
#
loop_
_entity_poly.entity_id
_entity_poly.type
_entity_poly.pdbx_seq_one_letter_code
_entity_poly.pdbx_strand_id
1 'polypeptide(L)'
;MKELMPSEDPCVEPSPYSWSRFCFFTLIFLIFLPGGISLFFFFDKTRIGTETASVVSYTAGVILYTFSRNRGMQRYLFSCPFVRGELPRLALRHAGFLIALIALQTGAFLIQPHLSPFWLNASGEKRSLPPFVNALLFAGGALLLTEVMTNRSLLNRAHKLS
;
A
#
# COMPACT_ATOMS: atom_id res chain seq x y z
N MET A 1 28.88 -29.48 27.29
CA MET A 1 27.73 -29.43 26.36
C MET A 1 27.20 -28.01 26.41
N LYS A 2 27.51 -27.16 25.41
CA LYS A 2 27.05 -25.77 25.39
C LYS A 2 25.60 -25.80 24.92
N GLU A 3 24.66 -25.48 25.80
CA GLU A 3 23.30 -25.15 25.39
C GLU A 3 23.39 -23.90 24.48
N LEU A 4 23.14 -24.10 23.19
CA LEU A 4 22.89 -23.00 22.28
C LEU A 4 21.54 -22.41 22.70
N MET A 5 21.55 -21.27 23.39
CA MET A 5 20.34 -20.47 23.55
C MET A 5 19.78 -20.17 22.16
N PRO A 6 18.46 -20.30 21.93
CA PRO A 6 17.87 -19.82 20.69
C PRO A 6 18.16 -18.32 20.61
N SER A 7 18.81 -17.85 19.54
CA SER A 7 19.01 -16.43 19.33
C SER A 7 17.64 -15.75 19.40
N GLU A 8 17.41 -14.94 20.43
CA GLU A 8 16.22 -14.10 20.51
C GLU A 8 16.20 -13.24 19.25
N ASP A 9 15.29 -13.56 18.35
CA ASP A 9 15.11 -12.81 17.13
C ASP A 9 14.61 -11.41 17.51
N PRO A 10 15.44 -10.36 17.34
CA PRO A 10 15.12 -9.01 17.80
C PRO A 10 13.94 -8.40 17.02
N CYS A 11 13.46 -9.10 16.00
CA CYS A 11 12.34 -8.69 15.15
C CYS A 11 11.04 -9.46 15.50
N VAL A 12 11.10 -10.46 16.41
CA VAL A 12 9.95 -11.27 16.88
C VAL A 12 9.50 -10.92 18.30
N GLU A 13 10.34 -10.24 19.09
CA GLU A 13 10.01 -9.89 20.47
C GLU A 13 8.62 -9.21 20.55
N PRO A 14 7.71 -9.69 21.42
CA PRO A 14 6.42 -9.08 21.63
C PRO A 14 6.66 -7.74 22.33
N SER A 15 6.88 -6.69 21.54
CA SER A 15 6.99 -5.35 22.10
C SER A 15 5.74 -5.09 22.95
N PRO A 16 5.87 -4.57 24.18
CA PRO A 16 4.71 -4.17 24.97
C PRO A 16 3.84 -3.23 24.13
N TYR A 17 2.52 -3.31 24.36
CA TYR A 17 1.55 -2.46 23.69
C TYR A 17 2.04 -1.00 23.71
N SER A 18 2.23 -0.43 22.52
CA SER A 18 2.80 0.90 22.34
C SER A 18 1.72 1.81 21.75
N TRP A 19 1.28 2.77 22.57
CA TRP A 19 0.25 3.73 22.19
C TRP A 19 0.61 4.50 20.92
N SER A 20 1.87 4.92 20.79
CA SER A 20 2.36 5.61 19.60
C SER A 20 2.23 4.76 18.33
N ARG A 21 2.50 3.45 18.42
CA ARG A 21 2.33 2.51 17.30
C ARG A 21 0.85 2.33 16.96
N PHE A 22 -0.01 2.18 17.96
CA PHE A 22 -1.46 2.08 17.75
C PHE A 22 -1.97 3.33 17.03
N CYS A 23 -1.66 4.53 17.54
CA CYS A 23 -2.05 5.80 16.91
C CYS A 23 -1.50 5.93 15.48
N PHE A 24 -0.26 5.53 15.23
CA PHE A 24 0.34 5.58 13.89
C PHE A 24 -0.40 4.67 12.90
N PHE A 25 -0.63 3.40 13.24
CA PHE A 25 -1.34 2.49 12.34
C PHE A 25 -2.82 2.86 12.18
N THR A 26 -3.47 3.35 13.25
CA THR A 26 -4.85 3.87 13.16
C THR A 26 -4.90 5.10 12.26
N LEU A 27 -3.95 6.03 12.37
CA LEU A 27 -3.86 7.20 11.51
C LEU A 27 -3.63 6.80 10.05
N ILE A 28 -2.72 5.86 9.77
CA ILE A 28 -2.50 5.33 8.42
C ILE A 28 -3.75 4.64 7.87
N PHE A 29 -4.45 3.86 8.69
CA PHE A 29 -5.71 3.22 8.31
C PHE A 29 -6.79 4.26 7.99
N LEU A 30 -6.88 5.32 8.79
CA LEU A 30 -7.79 6.44 8.56
C LEU A 30 -7.42 7.21 7.29
N ILE A 31 -6.13 7.36 6.97
CA ILE A 31 -5.71 7.96 5.70
C ILE A 31 -6.07 7.05 4.52
N PHE A 32 -5.83 5.75 4.64
CA PHE A 32 -6.06 4.78 3.57
C PHE A 32 -7.54 4.63 3.19
N LEU A 33 -8.44 4.47 4.17
CA LEU A 33 -9.86 4.19 3.91
C LEU A 33 -10.73 5.46 3.90
N PRO A 34 -11.05 6.07 5.05
CA PRO A 34 -11.90 7.26 5.04
C PRO A 34 -11.21 8.46 4.37
N GLY A 35 -9.90 8.61 4.50
CA GLY A 35 -9.11 9.66 3.87
C GLY A 35 -9.09 9.54 2.36
N GLY A 36 -8.76 8.37 1.82
CA GLY A 36 -8.75 8.12 0.38
C GLY A 36 -10.11 8.31 -0.27
N ILE A 37 -11.18 7.81 0.36
CA ILE A 37 -12.55 8.00 -0.11
C ILE A 37 -12.95 9.48 -0.05
N SER A 38 -12.67 10.17 1.06
CA SER A 38 -13.01 11.58 1.21
C SER A 38 -12.25 12.47 0.24
N LEU A 39 -10.96 12.21 0.03
CA LEU A 39 -10.13 12.94 -0.93
C LEU A 39 -10.61 12.69 -2.36
N PHE A 40 -11.03 11.47 -2.69
CA PHE A 40 -11.60 11.16 -4.00
C PHE A 40 -12.87 11.98 -4.28
N PHE A 41 -13.80 12.06 -3.32
CA PHE A 41 -14.99 12.89 -3.46
C PHE A 41 -14.70 14.39 -3.45
N PHE A 42 -13.71 14.83 -2.67
CA PHE A 42 -13.36 16.25 -2.55
C PHE A 42 -12.64 16.77 -3.81
N PHE A 43 -11.84 15.92 -4.46
CA PHE A 43 -11.04 16.26 -5.63
C PHE A 43 -11.61 15.74 -6.96
N ASP A 44 -12.82 15.19 -6.97
CA ASP A 44 -13.49 14.61 -8.15
C ASP A 44 -13.53 15.57 -9.37
N LYS A 45 -13.41 16.88 -9.12
CA LYS A 45 -13.44 17.92 -10.16
C LYS A 45 -12.08 18.20 -10.83
N THR A 46 -10.97 17.72 -10.28
CA THR A 46 -9.63 18.00 -10.83
C THR A 46 -8.75 16.74 -10.89
N ARG A 47 -8.20 16.47 -12.08
CA ARG A 47 -7.30 15.34 -12.32
C ARG A 47 -6.11 15.32 -11.36
N ILE A 48 -5.51 16.49 -11.11
CA ILE A 48 -4.38 16.66 -10.19
C ILE A 48 -4.76 16.25 -8.76
N GLY A 49 -5.98 16.57 -8.33
CA GLY A 49 -6.47 16.21 -7.01
C GLY A 49 -6.72 14.71 -6.87
N THR A 50 -7.31 14.07 -7.88
CA THR A 50 -7.50 12.60 -7.89
C THR A 50 -6.18 11.82 -7.92
N GLU A 51 -5.17 12.30 -8.64
CA GLU A 51 -3.81 11.70 -8.65
C GLU A 51 -3.09 11.91 -7.31
N THR A 52 -3.29 13.05 -6.66
CA THR A 52 -2.69 13.28 -5.33
C THR A 52 -3.34 12.38 -4.27
N ALA A 53 -4.67 12.25 -4.30
CA ALA A 53 -5.43 11.40 -3.40
C ALA A 53 -5.03 9.92 -3.51
N SER A 54 -4.83 9.44 -4.74
CA SER A 54 -4.41 8.06 -4.98
C SER A 54 -3.00 7.81 -4.49
N VAL A 55 -2.05 8.72 -4.73
CA VAL A 55 -0.68 8.58 -4.21
C VAL A 55 -0.67 8.49 -2.69
N VAL A 56 -1.37 9.40 -1.99
CA VAL A 56 -1.43 9.39 -0.53
C VAL A 56 -2.04 8.09 0.00
N SER A 57 -3.17 7.66 -0.57
CA SER A 57 -3.86 6.44 -0.15
C SER A 57 -3.02 5.20 -0.45
N TYR A 58 -2.38 5.15 -1.62
CA TYR A 58 -1.53 4.06 -2.05
C TYR A 58 -0.32 3.91 -1.13
N THR A 59 0.40 5.00 -0.83
CA THR A 59 1.51 5.00 0.14
C THR A 59 1.06 4.53 1.52
N ALA A 60 -0.08 5.02 2.01
CA ALA A 60 -0.65 4.58 3.29
C ALA A 60 -0.94 3.07 3.30
N GLY A 61 -1.55 2.56 2.24
CA GLY A 61 -1.81 1.13 2.07
C GLY A 61 -0.54 0.30 2.04
N VAL A 62 0.47 0.72 1.26
CA VAL A 62 1.78 0.03 1.20
C VAL A 62 2.41 -0.04 2.59
N ILE A 63 2.46 1.06 3.34
CA ILE A 63 3.05 1.08 4.69
C ILE A 63 2.25 0.16 5.62
N LEU A 64 0.92 0.29 5.63
CA LEU A 64 0.04 -0.53 6.46
C LEU A 64 0.26 -2.01 6.19
N TYR A 65 0.14 -2.44 4.93
CA TYR A 65 0.20 -3.85 4.57
C TYR A 65 1.62 -4.42 4.56
N THR A 66 2.67 -3.61 4.35
CA THR A 66 4.05 -4.10 4.42
C THR A 66 4.46 -4.38 5.87
N PHE A 67 4.18 -3.44 6.79
CA PHE A 67 4.71 -3.45 8.16
C PHE A 67 3.74 -3.99 9.22
N SER A 68 2.44 -4.13 8.93
CA SER A 68 1.50 -4.78 9.83
C SER A 68 1.71 -6.29 9.90
N ARG A 69 1.20 -6.92 10.97
CA ARG A 69 1.08 -8.37 11.06
C ARG A 69 -0.17 -8.81 10.29
N ASN A 70 -0.01 -9.70 9.32
CA ASN A 70 -1.12 -10.34 8.60
C ASN A 70 -1.11 -11.86 8.85
N ARG A 71 -2.25 -12.55 8.65
CA ARG A 71 -2.33 -14.02 8.82
C ARG A 71 -1.22 -14.71 8.01
N GLY A 72 -0.35 -15.45 8.69
CA GLY A 72 0.78 -16.17 8.08
C GLY A 72 2.02 -15.34 7.76
N MET A 73 2.07 -14.03 8.09
CA MET A 73 3.21 -13.16 7.79
C MET A 73 3.75 -12.46 9.03
N GLN A 74 5.07 -12.45 9.19
CA GLN A 74 5.75 -11.80 10.31
C GLN A 74 5.63 -10.27 10.23
N ARG A 75 5.69 -9.63 11.40
CA ARG A 75 5.66 -8.18 11.55
C ARG A 75 7.08 -7.64 11.34
N TYR A 76 7.21 -6.57 10.57
CA TYR A 76 8.47 -5.84 10.44
C TYR A 76 8.42 -4.56 11.25
N LEU A 77 9.24 -4.49 12.30
CA LEU A 77 9.37 -3.30 13.13
C LEU A 77 10.41 -2.35 12.52
N PHE A 78 10.12 -1.05 12.47
CA PHE A 78 11.10 -0.02 12.07
C PHE A 78 12.32 0.05 13.01
N SER A 79 12.24 -0.54 14.19
CA SER A 79 13.35 -0.70 15.13
C SER A 79 14.27 -1.88 14.81
N CYS A 80 13.82 -2.82 13.96
CA CYS A 80 14.62 -3.96 13.52
C CYS A 80 15.79 -3.44 12.65
N PRO A 81 17.06 -3.71 13.01
CA PRO A 81 18.22 -3.18 12.28
C PRO A 81 18.24 -3.64 10.81
N PHE A 82 17.70 -4.83 10.52
CA PHE A 82 17.57 -5.37 9.17
C PHE A 82 16.59 -4.56 8.31
N VAL A 83 15.48 -4.09 8.89
CA VAL A 83 14.53 -3.22 8.21
C VAL A 83 15.18 -1.87 7.92
N ARG A 84 15.93 -1.30 8.88
CA ARG A 84 16.61 0.00 8.70
C ARG A 84 17.60 0.00 7.54
N GLY A 85 18.36 -1.09 7.37
CA GLY A 85 19.31 -1.23 6.26
C GLY A 85 18.63 -1.27 4.88
N GLU A 86 17.42 -1.83 4.81
CA GLU A 86 16.68 -1.97 3.56
C GLU A 86 15.69 -0.82 3.27
N LEU A 87 15.47 0.11 4.22
CA LEU A 87 14.62 1.30 4.03
C LEU A 87 14.92 2.09 2.74
N PRO A 88 16.17 2.42 2.38
CA PRO A 88 16.44 3.16 1.14
C PRO A 88 16.05 2.37 -0.12
N ARG A 89 16.22 1.04 -0.11
CA ARG A 89 15.78 0.18 -1.22
C ARG A 89 14.26 0.07 -1.32
N LEU A 90 13.58 0.00 -0.17
CA LEU A 90 12.11 0.04 -0.11
C LEU A 90 11.58 1.38 -0.62
N ALA A 91 12.21 2.50 -0.25
CA ALA A 91 11.84 3.83 -0.72
C ALA A 91 12.03 3.96 -2.24
N LEU A 92 13.14 3.46 -2.80
CA LEU A 92 13.38 3.48 -4.24
C LEU A 92 12.37 2.62 -5.01
N ARG A 93 12.02 1.44 -4.49
CA ARG A 93 10.97 0.59 -5.06
C ARG A 93 9.62 1.29 -5.02
N HIS A 94 9.28 1.89 -3.88
CA HIS A 94 8.04 2.65 -3.73
C HIS A 94 7.96 3.80 -4.74
N ALA A 95 9.04 4.55 -4.93
CA ALA A 95 9.11 5.60 -5.95
C ALA A 95 8.84 5.04 -7.37
N GLY A 96 9.40 3.88 -7.70
CA GLY A 96 9.12 3.20 -8.98
C GLY A 96 7.65 2.81 -9.14
N PHE A 97 7.03 2.25 -8.10
CA PHE A 97 5.59 1.93 -8.11
C PHE A 97 4.70 3.17 -8.16
N LEU A 98 5.08 4.27 -7.51
CA LEU A 98 4.38 5.54 -7.62
C LEU A 98 4.42 6.09 -9.05
N ILE A 99 5.57 6.02 -9.73
CA ILE A 99 5.67 6.40 -11.14
C ILE A 99 4.75 5.52 -12.00
N ALA A 100 4.73 4.20 -11.77
CA ALA A 100 3.84 3.29 -12.49
C ALA A 100 2.36 3.59 -12.23
N LEU A 101 2.00 3.91 -10.97
CA LEU A 101 0.64 4.30 -10.60
C LEU A 101 0.21 5.59 -11.30
N ILE A 102 1.06 6.63 -11.27
CA ILE A 102 0.80 7.91 -11.93
C ILE A 102 0.66 7.71 -13.45
N ALA A 103 1.55 6.93 -14.07
CA ALA A 103 1.49 6.62 -15.49
C ALA A 103 0.21 5.85 -15.85
N LEU A 104 -0.20 4.87 -15.04
CA LEU A 104 -1.45 4.12 -15.21
C LEU A 104 -2.66 5.05 -15.15
N GLN A 105 -2.75 5.90 -14.12
CA GLN A 105 -3.86 6.84 -13.96
C GLN A 105 -3.89 7.86 -15.09
N THR A 106 -2.73 8.43 -15.44
CA THR A 106 -2.58 9.36 -16.55
C THR A 106 -3.04 8.75 -17.87
N GLY A 107 -2.57 7.53 -18.19
CA GLY A 107 -2.97 6.80 -19.38
C GLY A 107 -4.48 6.51 -19.40
N ALA A 108 -5.04 6.07 -18.27
CA ALA A 108 -6.46 5.81 -18.13
C ALA A 108 -7.30 7.08 -18.41
N PHE A 109 -6.91 8.23 -17.86
CA PHE A 109 -7.60 9.51 -18.10
C PHE A 109 -7.43 10.04 -19.53
N LEU A 110 -6.30 9.74 -20.20
CA LEU A 110 -6.11 10.09 -21.61
C LEU A 110 -7.00 9.24 -22.54
N ILE A 111 -7.24 7.98 -22.19
CA ILE A 111 -8.08 7.06 -22.97
C ILE A 111 -9.57 7.28 -22.69
N GLN A 112 -9.91 7.71 -21.47
CA GLN A 112 -11.30 7.89 -21.00
C GLN A 112 -12.24 8.60 -21.99
N PRO A 113 -11.85 9.72 -22.66
CA PRO A 113 -12.72 10.43 -23.61
C PRO A 113 -13.03 9.64 -24.88
N HIS A 114 -12.21 8.64 -25.21
CA HIS A 114 -12.35 7.80 -26.39
C HIS A 114 -13.10 6.48 -26.10
N LEU A 115 -13.46 6.23 -24.84
CA LEU A 115 -14.18 5.02 -24.45
C LEU A 115 -15.67 5.13 -24.79
N SER A 116 -16.27 3.98 -25.12
CA SER A 116 -17.71 3.91 -25.36
C SER A 116 -18.50 4.17 -24.06
N PRO A 117 -19.77 4.64 -24.16
CA PRO A 117 -20.59 4.94 -22.99
C PRO A 117 -20.77 3.78 -22.01
N PHE A 118 -20.64 2.53 -22.48
CA PHE A 118 -20.66 1.33 -21.64
C PHE A 118 -19.57 1.36 -20.55
N TRP A 119 -18.39 1.89 -20.84
CA TRP A 119 -17.28 1.95 -19.87
C TRP A 119 -17.46 3.04 -18.81
N LEU A 120 -18.19 4.09 -19.17
CA LEU A 120 -18.32 5.31 -18.37
C LEU A 120 -19.57 5.31 -17.50
N ASN A 121 -20.62 4.61 -17.94
CA ASN A 121 -21.89 4.56 -17.25
C ASN A 121 -21.96 3.36 -16.29
N ALA A 122 -22.49 3.59 -15.08
CA ALA A 122 -22.89 2.51 -14.20
C ALA A 122 -24.05 1.72 -14.84
N SER A 123 -23.98 0.38 -14.83
CA SER A 123 -25.10 -0.43 -15.29
C SER A 123 -26.26 -0.27 -14.31
N GLY A 124 -27.50 -0.24 -14.82
CA GLY A 124 -28.73 0.14 -14.10
C GLY A 124 -29.13 -0.73 -12.89
N GLU A 125 -28.25 -1.62 -12.42
CA GLU A 125 -28.46 -2.46 -11.26
C GLU A 125 -27.67 -1.88 -10.06
N LYS A 126 -28.41 -1.29 -9.12
CA LYS A 126 -28.02 -0.89 -7.74
C LYS A 126 -26.53 -0.59 -7.52
N ARG A 127 -26.17 0.71 -7.46
CA ARG A 127 -24.88 1.20 -6.90
C ARG A 127 -23.62 0.50 -7.45
N SER A 128 -23.64 0.06 -8.70
CA SER A 128 -22.44 -0.44 -9.36
C SER A 128 -21.53 0.74 -9.74
N LEU A 129 -20.23 0.61 -9.50
CA LEU A 129 -19.24 1.55 -10.04
C LEU A 129 -19.11 1.34 -11.55
N PRO A 130 -18.85 2.39 -12.35
CA PRO A 130 -18.59 2.24 -13.78
C PRO A 130 -17.48 1.21 -14.05
N PRO A 131 -17.57 0.41 -15.14
CA PRO A 131 -16.53 -0.57 -15.48
C PRO A 131 -15.12 0.02 -15.55
N PHE A 132 -14.99 1.27 -16.03
CA PHE A 132 -13.73 2.01 -16.03
C PHE A 132 -13.12 2.17 -14.62
N VAL A 133 -13.95 2.57 -13.64
CA VAL A 133 -13.52 2.77 -12.25
C VAL A 133 -13.11 1.43 -11.64
N ASN A 134 -13.87 0.36 -11.87
CA ASN A 134 -13.51 -0.98 -11.41
C ASN A 134 -12.18 -1.44 -12.00
N ALA A 135 -11.97 -1.27 -13.31
CA ALA A 135 -10.71 -1.64 -13.96
C ALA A 135 -9.51 -0.91 -13.33
N LEU A 136 -9.66 0.40 -13.07
CA LEU A 136 -8.60 1.19 -12.44
C LEU A 136 -8.34 0.76 -10.98
N LEU A 137 -9.40 0.44 -10.23
CA LEU A 137 -9.28 -0.09 -8.86
C LEU A 137 -8.57 -1.45 -8.84
N PHE A 138 -8.91 -2.36 -9.76
CA PHE A 138 -8.24 -3.66 -9.87
C PHE A 138 -6.78 -3.52 -10.27
N ALA A 139 -6.47 -2.68 -11.26
CA ALA A 139 -5.10 -2.44 -11.70
C ALA A 139 -4.24 -1.78 -10.60
N GLY A 140 -4.77 -0.75 -9.92
CA GLY A 140 -4.11 -0.12 -8.78
C GLY A 140 -3.96 -1.07 -7.58
N GLY A 141 -4.97 -1.89 -7.31
CA GLY A 141 -4.92 -2.94 -6.28
C GLY A 141 -3.88 -4.00 -6.57
N ALA A 142 -3.73 -4.41 -7.85
CA ALA A 142 -2.69 -5.35 -8.27
C ALA A 142 -1.28 -4.76 -8.11
N LEU A 143 -1.07 -3.48 -8.43
CA LEU A 143 0.19 -2.77 -8.15
C LEU A 143 0.50 -2.76 -6.66
N LEU A 144 -0.48 -2.37 -5.83
CA LEU A 144 -0.34 -2.31 -4.38
C LEU A 144 0.01 -3.69 -3.79
N LEU A 145 -0.71 -4.73 -4.21
CA LEU A 145 -0.44 -6.10 -3.76
C LEU A 145 0.96 -6.55 -4.18
N THR A 146 1.34 -6.28 -5.43
CA THR A 146 2.68 -6.63 -5.95
C THR A 146 3.78 -5.94 -5.15
N GLU A 147 3.63 -4.65 -4.87
CA GLU A 147 4.60 -3.91 -4.07
C GLU A 147 4.70 -4.47 -2.64
N VAL A 148 3.56 -4.70 -1.98
CA VAL A 148 3.52 -5.27 -0.62
C VAL A 148 4.18 -6.64 -0.59
N MET A 149 3.87 -7.52 -1.53
CA MET A 149 4.43 -8.87 -1.59
C MET A 149 5.95 -8.84 -1.87
N THR A 150 6.40 -7.98 -2.79
CA THR A 150 7.83 -7.86 -3.13
C THR A 150 8.63 -7.20 -2.02
N ASN A 151 8.08 -6.21 -1.31
CA ASN A 151 8.68 -5.60 -0.13
C ASN A 151 8.80 -6.61 1.01
N ARG A 152 7.73 -7.36 1.30
CA ARG A 152 7.77 -8.44 2.31
C ARG A 152 8.73 -9.55 1.95
N SER A 153 8.82 -9.94 0.68
CA SER A 153 9.79 -10.93 0.20
C SER A 153 11.22 -10.45 0.42
N LEU A 154 11.52 -9.18 0.14
CA LEU A 154 12.83 -8.58 0.39
C LEU A 154 13.17 -8.55 1.89
N LEU A 155 12.21 -8.13 2.73
CA LEU A 155 12.40 -8.11 4.17
C LEU A 155 12.58 -9.52 4.75
N ASN A 156 11.81 -10.51 4.27
CA ASN A 156 11.97 -11.92 4.66
C ASN A 156 13.36 -12.45 4.29
N ARG A 157 13.91 -12.05 3.13
CA ARG A 157 15.26 -12.48 2.71
C ARG A 157 16.34 -11.81 3.55
N ALA A 158 16.21 -10.51 3.82
CA ALA A 158 17.15 -9.78 4.66
C ALA A 158 17.21 -10.36 6.08
N HIS A 159 16.07 -10.78 6.62
CA HIS A 159 15.97 -11.43 7.94
C HIS A 159 16.57 -12.84 7.98
N LYS A 160 16.49 -13.62 6.89
CA LYS A 160 17.10 -14.96 6.82
C LYS A 160 18.61 -14.99 6.58
N LEU A 161 19.16 -13.89 6.05
CA LEU A 161 20.58 -13.78 5.68
C LEU A 161 21.43 -13.14 6.79
N SER A 162 20.78 -12.60 7.83
CA SER A 162 21.41 -12.07 9.04
C SER A 162 21.52 -13.12 10.13
#